data_AF-A0A4U0WJP1-F1
#
_entry.id   AF-A0A4U0WJP1-F1
#
_cell.length_a   1.000
_cell.length_b   1.000
_cell.length_c   1.000
_cell.angle_alpha   90.00
_cell.angle_beta   90.00
_cell.angle_gamma   90.00
#
_symmetry.space_group_name_H-M   'P 1'
#
loop_
_entity.id
_entity.type
_entity.pdbx_description
1 polymer ?
#
loop_
_entity_poly.entity_id
_entity_poly.type
_entity_poly.pdbx_seq_one_letter_code
_entity_poly.pdbx_strand_id
1 'polypeptide(L)'
;MASLEALKTDKVDMWYLHGPDRTTPFAETLRAVDELHKEGLFTRFGISNYMAWEVAQMCELCEANGWLKPTVYQGVYNALHRSVEPELFPCLRHYGLAFYAYNPLAGGYLTSRYHRDDGAERIEAGSRFDPDR
;
A
#
# COMPACT_ATOMS: atom_id res chain seq x y z
N MET A 1 16.47 -3.44 -14.19
CA MET A 1 15.28 -2.85 -13.52
C MET A 1 15.80 -1.97 -12.39
N ALA A 2 15.55 -0.65 -12.43
CA ALA A 2 16.26 0.32 -11.58
C ALA A 2 16.27 -0.01 -10.07
N SER A 3 15.15 -0.51 -9.51
CA SER A 3 15.08 -0.88 -8.09
C SER A 3 15.99 -2.05 -7.72
N LEU A 4 16.11 -3.07 -8.59
CA LEU A 4 16.97 -4.25 -8.35
C LEU A 4 18.45 -3.86 -8.39
N GLU A 5 18.83 -3.03 -9.36
CA GLU A 5 20.18 -2.46 -9.46
C GLU A 5 20.54 -1.63 -8.22
N ALA A 6 19.62 -0.77 -7.76
CA ALA A 6 19.81 0.03 -6.56
C ALA A 6 19.94 -0.82 -5.29
N LEU A 7 19.17 -1.91 -5.19
CA LEU A 7 19.21 -2.86 -4.08
C LEU A 7 20.36 -3.87 -4.19
N LYS A 8 21.09 -3.92 -5.31
CA LYS A 8 22.15 -4.88 -5.60
C LYS A 8 21.70 -6.33 -5.40
N THR A 9 20.49 -6.64 -5.88
CA THR A 9 19.89 -7.97 -5.82
C THR A 9 19.19 -8.28 -7.14
N ASP A 10 19.10 -9.55 -7.50
CA ASP A 10 18.37 -9.99 -8.69
C ASP A 10 16.88 -10.22 -8.41
N LYS A 11 16.50 -10.29 -7.13
CA LYS A 11 15.14 -10.59 -6.68
C LYS A 11 14.79 -9.88 -5.38
N VAL A 12 13.54 -9.44 -5.26
CA VAL A 12 12.95 -9.00 -3.98
C VAL A 12 11.93 -10.00 -3.48
N ASP A 13 11.81 -10.16 -2.16
CA ASP A 13 10.78 -11.04 -1.62
C ASP A 13 9.36 -10.49 -1.89
N MET A 14 9.16 -9.18 -1.74
CA MET A 14 7.86 -8.52 -1.90
C MET A 14 7.96 -7.35 -2.87
N TRP A 15 7.03 -7.26 -3.81
CA TRP A 15 6.89 -6.14 -4.73
C TRP A 15 5.45 -5.59 -4.69
N TYR A 16 5.30 -4.26 -4.66
CA TYR A 16 4.00 -3.60 -4.50
C TYR A 16 3.62 -2.77 -5.72
N LEU A 17 2.34 -2.80 -6.09
CA LEU A 17 1.71 -1.63 -6.71
C LEU A 17 1.45 -0.58 -5.62
N HIS A 18 2.15 0.56 -5.72
CA HIS A 18 2.19 1.57 -4.65
C HIS A 18 0.87 2.34 -4.50
N GLY A 19 0.13 2.52 -5.59
CA GLY A 19 -1.15 3.22 -5.62
C GLY A 19 -1.86 3.04 -6.95
N PRO A 20 -3.17 3.33 -7.00
CA PRO A 20 -3.97 3.15 -8.20
C PRO A 20 -3.60 4.15 -9.29
N ASP A 21 -3.14 3.65 -10.44
CA ASP A 21 -3.26 4.35 -11.71
C ASP A 21 -4.63 4.00 -12.31
N ARG A 22 -5.55 4.97 -12.30
CA ARG A 22 -6.92 4.78 -12.84
C ARG A 22 -7.01 5.08 -14.34
N THR A 23 -5.91 5.44 -14.97
CA THR A 23 -5.83 5.66 -16.42
C THR A 23 -5.47 4.37 -17.17
N THR A 24 -4.80 3.43 -16.50
CA THR A 24 -4.49 2.10 -17.03
C THR A 24 -5.50 1.06 -16.53
N PRO A 25 -6.10 0.24 -17.42
CA PRO A 25 -6.95 -0.87 -16.99
C PRO A 25 -6.19 -1.86 -16.09
N PHE A 26 -6.80 -2.29 -14.98
CA PHE A 26 -6.14 -3.22 -14.05
C PHE A 26 -5.64 -4.51 -14.71
N ALA A 27 -6.37 -5.04 -15.69
CA ALA A 27 -5.96 -6.25 -16.40
C ALA A 27 -4.60 -6.08 -17.13
N GLU A 28 -4.31 -4.88 -17.66
CA GLU A 28 -3.04 -4.60 -18.30
C GLU A 28 -1.89 -4.61 -17.29
N THR A 29 -2.07 -3.92 -16.17
CA THR A 29 -1.09 -3.89 -15.07
C THR A 29 -0.88 -5.28 -14.48
N LEU A 30 -1.94 -6.02 -14.17
CA LEU A 30 -1.87 -7.33 -13.53
C LEU A 30 -1.20 -8.37 -14.43
N ARG A 31 -1.45 -8.33 -15.75
CA ARG A 31 -0.72 -9.15 -16.72
C ARG A 31 0.78 -8.85 -16.67
N ALA A 32 1.17 -7.58 -16.67
CA ALA A 32 2.57 -7.20 -16.59
C ALA A 32 3.23 -7.66 -15.28
N VAL A 33 2.52 -7.53 -14.15
CA VAL A 33 2.98 -8.04 -12.84
C VAL A 33 3.20 -9.55 -12.88
N ASP A 34 2.30 -10.30 -13.50
CA ASP A 34 2.42 -11.76 -13.63
C ASP A 34 3.64 -12.18 -14.48
N GLU A 35 3.91 -11.47 -15.58
CA GLU A 35 5.11 -11.71 -16.39
C GLU A 35 6.40 -11.40 -15.61
N LEU A 36 6.45 -10.28 -14.87
CA LEU A 36 7.60 -9.96 -14.02
C LEU A 36 7.81 -10.99 -12.90
N HIS A 37 6.73 -11.59 -12.38
CA HIS A 37 6.82 -12.69 -11.43
C HIS A 37 7.40 -13.97 -12.09
N LYS A 38 6.94 -14.32 -13.29
CA LYS A 38 7.45 -15.47 -14.07
C LYS A 38 8.92 -15.31 -14.44
N GLU A 39 9.37 -14.08 -14.69
CA GLU A 39 10.79 -13.72 -14.86
C GLU A 39 11.62 -13.92 -13.57
N GLY A 40 10.97 -14.12 -12.42
CA GLY A 40 11.62 -14.41 -11.15
C GLY A 40 12.08 -13.17 -10.37
N LEU A 41 11.66 -11.97 -10.78
CA LEU A 41 12.13 -10.70 -10.20
C LEU A 41 11.60 -10.42 -8.80
N PHE A 42 10.50 -11.07 -8.42
CA PHE A 42 9.99 -11.04 -7.05
C PHE A 42 9.27 -12.34 -6.65
N THR A 43 9.06 -12.56 -5.35
CA THR A 43 8.36 -13.76 -4.84
C THR A 43 6.88 -13.51 -4.55
N ARG A 44 6.56 -12.38 -3.91
CA ARG A 44 5.22 -12.05 -3.43
C ARG A 44 4.76 -10.72 -4.00
N PHE A 45 3.50 -10.69 -4.39
CA PHE A 45 2.84 -9.50 -4.89
C PHE A 45 1.97 -8.86 -3.80
N GLY A 46 2.12 -7.55 -3.62
CA GLY A 46 1.27 -6.75 -2.77
C GLY A 46 0.70 -5.52 -3.48
N ILE A 47 -0.30 -4.91 -2.85
CA ILE A 47 -0.97 -3.69 -3.33
C ILE A 47 -1.12 -2.69 -2.20
N SER A 48 -1.25 -1.42 -2.53
CA SER A 48 -1.34 -0.33 -1.56
C SER A 48 -2.28 0.76 -2.05
N ASN A 49 -3.04 1.37 -1.15
CA ASN A 49 -3.90 2.54 -1.44
C ASN A 49 -5.08 2.31 -2.41
N TYR A 50 -5.44 1.06 -2.69
CA TYR A 50 -6.61 0.71 -3.50
C TYR A 50 -7.89 0.64 -2.65
N MET A 51 -9.02 1.04 -3.22
CA MET A 51 -10.33 0.88 -2.59
C MET A 51 -10.70 -0.60 -2.49
N ALA A 52 -11.53 -0.98 -1.52
CA ALA A 52 -11.92 -2.37 -1.31
C ALA A 52 -12.52 -3.03 -2.57
N TRP A 53 -13.32 -2.29 -3.35
CA TRP A 53 -13.87 -2.78 -4.61
C TRP A 53 -12.81 -2.97 -5.71
N GLU A 54 -11.77 -2.13 -5.74
CA GLU A 54 -10.63 -2.27 -6.66
C GLU A 54 -9.84 -3.54 -6.29
N VAL A 55 -9.60 -3.77 -4.99
CA VAL A 55 -8.96 -5.00 -4.50
C VAL A 55 -9.73 -6.25 -4.93
N ALA A 56 -11.05 -6.26 -4.74
CA ALA A 56 -11.90 -7.36 -5.18
C ALA A 56 -11.78 -7.59 -6.69
N GLN A 57 -11.96 -6.54 -7.49
CA GLN A 57 -11.84 -6.62 -8.95
C GLN A 57 -10.47 -7.17 -9.39
N MET A 58 -9.38 -6.74 -8.76
CA MET A 58 -8.04 -7.24 -9.06
C MET A 58 -7.89 -8.72 -8.73
N CYS A 59 -8.41 -9.17 -7.59
CA CYS A 59 -8.38 -10.58 -7.20
C CYS A 59 -9.15 -11.46 -8.19
N GLU A 60 -10.36 -11.03 -8.57
CA GLU A 60 -11.21 -11.74 -9.55
C GLU A 60 -10.57 -11.79 -10.94
N LEU A 61 -9.95 -10.70 -11.39
CA LEU A 61 -9.22 -10.67 -12.65
C LEU A 61 -8.03 -11.65 -12.66
N CYS A 62 -7.24 -11.67 -11.58
CA CYS A 62 -6.15 -12.62 -11.47
C CYS A 62 -6.64 -14.06 -11.46
N GLU A 63 -7.72 -14.35 -10.73
CA GLU A 63 -8.31 -15.70 -10.66
C GLU A 63 -8.83 -16.17 -12.03
N ALA A 64 -9.59 -15.32 -12.73
CA ALA A 64 -10.15 -15.63 -14.04
C ALA A 64 -9.09 -15.87 -15.12
N ASN A 65 -7.92 -15.23 -15.00
CA ASN A 65 -6.84 -15.34 -15.99
C ASN A 65 -5.69 -16.27 -15.57
N GLY A 66 -5.75 -16.84 -14.35
CA GLY A 66 -4.66 -17.66 -13.80
C GLY A 66 -3.38 -16.88 -13.51
N TRP A 67 -3.49 -15.57 -13.24
CA TRP A 67 -2.35 -14.71 -12.87
C TRP A 67 -2.07 -14.75 -11.37
N LEU A 68 -0.86 -14.34 -11.00
CA LEU A 68 -0.48 -14.14 -9.60
C LEU A 68 -1.44 -13.18 -8.88
N LYS A 69 -2.05 -13.65 -7.80
CA LYS A 69 -2.91 -12.83 -6.92
C LYS A 69 -2.08 -12.00 -5.94
N PRO A 70 -2.55 -10.79 -5.56
CA PRO A 70 -1.96 -10.09 -4.43
C PRO A 70 -2.16 -10.89 -3.15
N THR A 71 -1.14 -10.92 -2.30
CA THR A 71 -1.15 -11.65 -1.00
C THR A 71 -1.01 -10.71 0.19
N VAL A 72 -0.64 -9.45 -0.05
CA VAL A 72 -0.47 -8.43 0.98
C VAL A 72 -1.07 -7.10 0.53
N TYR A 73 -1.75 -6.43 1.45
CA TYR A 73 -2.21 -5.06 1.30
C TYR A 73 -1.45 -4.16 2.28
N GLN A 74 -0.89 -3.05 1.80
CA GLN A 74 -0.28 -2.01 2.64
C GLN A 74 -1.25 -0.80 2.74
N GLY A 75 -1.59 -0.37 3.96
CA GLY A 75 -2.60 0.67 4.16
C GLY A 75 -2.41 1.55 5.38
N VAL A 76 -2.98 2.75 5.36
CA VAL A 76 -3.03 3.63 6.54
C VAL A 76 -3.90 2.99 7.61
N TYR A 77 -3.33 2.77 8.78
CA TYR A 77 -4.11 2.35 9.94
C TYR A 77 -3.45 2.82 11.24
N ASN A 78 -4.22 3.53 12.06
CA ASN A 78 -3.84 3.97 13.40
C ASN A 78 -5.09 4.32 14.22
N ALA A 79 -4.91 4.70 15.48
CA ALA A 79 -6.01 4.99 16.39
C ALA A 79 -6.97 6.09 15.90
N LEU A 80 -6.50 7.01 15.05
CA LEU A 80 -7.29 8.12 14.49
C LEU A 80 -7.83 7.83 13.08
N HIS A 81 -7.21 6.90 12.35
CA HIS A 81 -7.56 6.57 10.97
C HIS A 81 -7.90 5.08 10.84
N ARG A 82 -9.20 4.79 10.99
CA ARG A 82 -9.77 3.43 11.04
C ARG A 82 -10.76 3.14 9.89
N SER A 83 -10.74 3.95 8.84
CA SER A 83 -11.68 3.85 7.70
C SER A 83 -11.56 2.54 6.91
N VAL A 84 -10.46 1.80 7.07
CA VAL A 84 -10.23 0.49 6.44
C VAL A 84 -11.02 -0.64 7.10
N GLU A 85 -11.55 -0.45 8.31
CA GLU A 85 -12.21 -1.53 9.05
C GLU A 85 -13.54 -2.02 8.46
N PRO A 86 -14.45 -1.16 7.98
CA PRO A 86 -15.78 -1.60 7.57
C PRO A 86 -15.81 -2.41 6.27
N GLU A 87 -14.97 -2.04 5.29
CA GLU A 87 -15.02 -2.65 3.95
C GLU A 87 -13.73 -3.35 3.56
N LEU A 88 -12.58 -2.68 3.76
CA LEU A 88 -11.30 -3.22 3.30
C LEU A 88 -10.92 -4.47 4.10
N PHE A 89 -10.99 -4.44 5.45
CA PHE A 89 -10.62 -5.61 6.24
C PHE A 89 -11.47 -6.85 5.92
N PRO A 90 -12.82 -6.79 5.80
CA PRO A 90 -13.61 -7.90 5.29
C PRO A 90 -13.18 -8.37 3.89
N CYS A 91 -12.92 -7.46 2.95
CA CYS A 91 -12.45 -7.79 1.61
C CYS A 91 -11.10 -8.55 1.65
N LEU A 92 -10.12 -8.04 2.39
CA LEU A 92 -8.81 -8.68 2.54
C LEU A 92 -8.92 -10.08 3.16
N ARG A 93 -9.78 -10.24 4.18
CA ARG A 93 -10.04 -11.56 4.79
C ARG A 93 -10.70 -12.53 3.81
N HIS A 94 -11.64 -12.04 2.99
CA HIS A 94 -12.33 -12.86 2.00
C HIS A 94 -11.35 -13.44 0.96
N TYR A 95 -10.43 -12.61 0.46
CA TYR A 95 -9.44 -13.02 -0.55
C TYR A 95 -8.14 -13.59 0.04
N GLY A 96 -7.98 -13.58 1.38
CA GLY A 96 -6.80 -14.13 2.06
C GLY A 96 -5.55 -13.23 2.01
N LEU A 97 -5.70 -11.91 1.93
CA LEU A 97 -4.61 -10.95 1.95
C LEU A 97 -4.23 -10.54 3.39
N ALA A 98 -2.94 -10.52 3.69
CA ALA A 98 -2.44 -9.93 4.93
C ALA A 98 -2.46 -8.40 4.86
N PHE A 99 -2.67 -7.71 5.99
CA PHE A 99 -2.67 -6.25 6.06
C PHE A 99 -1.43 -5.71 6.79
N TYR A 100 -0.64 -4.88 6.13
CA TYR A 100 0.51 -4.19 6.70
C TYR A 100 0.16 -2.72 6.93
N ALA A 101 0.01 -2.36 8.20
CA ALA A 101 -0.31 -0.99 8.61
C ALA A 101 0.92 -0.08 8.46
N TYR A 102 0.78 0.98 7.66
CA TYR A 102 1.71 2.11 7.72
C TYR A 102 1.05 3.30 8.42
N ASN A 103 1.89 4.27 8.79
CA ASN A 103 1.50 5.43 9.62
C ASN A 103 0.86 5.03 10.97
N PRO A 104 1.42 4.06 11.73
CA PRO A 104 0.85 3.65 13.02
C PRO A 104 0.82 4.79 14.06
N LEU A 105 1.73 5.76 13.94
CA LEU A 105 1.81 6.94 14.80
C LEU A 105 1.17 8.19 14.20
N ALA A 106 0.29 8.04 13.20
CA ALA A 106 -0.34 9.15 12.48
C ALA A 106 0.68 10.21 12.01
N GLY A 107 1.77 9.74 11.40
CA GLY A 107 2.84 10.61 10.92
C GLY A 107 3.65 11.33 12.02
N GLY A 108 3.57 10.88 13.28
CA GLY A 108 4.24 11.45 14.44
C GLY A 108 3.27 12.11 15.44
N TYR A 109 2.01 12.33 15.07
CA TYR A 109 1.03 13.00 15.91
C TYR A 109 0.76 12.24 17.22
N LEU A 110 0.75 10.90 17.18
CA LEU A 110 0.48 10.05 18.34
C LEU A 110 1.69 9.88 19.29
N THR A 111 2.72 10.73 19.18
CA THR A 111 3.91 10.72 20.06
C THR A 111 3.81 11.71 21.22
N SER A 112 2.72 12.49 21.32
CA SER A 112 2.58 13.63 22.24
C SER A 112 3.56 14.78 21.98
N ARG A 113 4.21 14.82 20.80
CA ARG A 113 5.08 15.93 20.40
C ARG A 113 4.30 17.21 20.07
N TYR A 114 3.04 17.07 19.67
CA TYR A 114 2.16 18.17 19.26
C TYR A 114 0.83 18.07 20.01
N HIS A 115 0.35 19.21 20.51
CA HIS A 115 -0.95 19.37 21.16
C HIS A 115 -1.80 20.38 20.40
N ARG A 116 -3.13 20.28 20.53
CA ARG A 116 -4.09 21.13 19.81
C ARG A 116 -3.89 22.63 20.08
N ASP A 117 -3.47 22.97 21.30
CA ASP A 117 -3.29 24.35 21.76
C ASP A 117 -1.84 24.84 21.63
N ASP A 118 -0.96 24.04 21.00
CA ASP A 118 0.40 24.48 20.70
C ASP A 118 0.35 25.61 19.67
N GLY A 119 1.06 26.71 19.96
CA GLY A 119 1.31 27.76 18.98
C GLY A 119 2.25 27.28 17.87
N ALA A 120 2.27 28.00 16.75
CA ALA A 120 3.10 27.68 15.58
C ALA A 120 4.59 27.54 15.94
N GLU A 121 5.07 28.25 16.98
CA GLU A 121 6.44 28.19 17.47
C GLU A 121 6.87 26.83 18.05
N ARG A 122 5.92 25.97 18.47
CA ARG A 122 6.22 24.60 18.93
C ARG A 122 6.22 23.58 17.81
N ILE A 123 5.69 23.95 16.64
CA ILE A 123 5.70 23.09 15.47
C ILE A 123 7.07 23.22 14.81
N GLU A 124 7.76 22.09 14.65
CA GLU A 124 9.05 22.05 13.97
C GLU A 124 8.89 22.50 12.51
N ALA A 125 9.68 23.51 12.10
CA ALA A 125 9.70 24.01 10.74
C ALA A 125 10.09 22.91 9.73
N GLY A 126 9.39 22.84 8.60
CA GLY A 126 9.50 21.78 7.58
C GLY A 126 8.94 20.43 8.00
N SER A 127 8.39 20.30 9.22
CA SER A 127 7.78 19.04 9.67
C SER A 127 6.47 18.76 8.92
N ARG A 128 5.92 17.55 9.10
CA ARG A 128 4.61 17.17 8.52
C ARG A 128 3.45 18.05 8.98
N PHE A 129 3.59 18.70 10.13
CA PHE A 129 2.54 19.49 10.75
C PHE A 129 2.79 21.00 10.65
N ASP A 130 3.89 21.39 9.99
CA ASP A 130 4.17 22.78 9.68
C ASP A 130 3.11 23.32 8.70
N PRO A 131 2.35 24.37 9.07
CA PRO A 131 1.36 24.97 8.18
C PRO A 131 1.96 25.63 6.94
N ASP A 132 3.27 25.95 6.96
CA ASP A 132 3.96 26.65 5.87
C ASP A 132 4.70 25.68 4.90
N ARG A 133 4.54 24.36 5.08
CA ARG A 133 5.19 23.32 4.27
C ARG A 133 4.55 23.09 2.90
#